data_AF-A0A9R1JBS7-F1
#
_entry.id   AF-A0A9R1JBS7-F1
#
_cell.length_a   1.000
_cell.length_b   1.000
_cell.length_c   1.000
_cell.angle_alpha   90.00
_cell.angle_beta   90.00
_cell.angle_gamma   90.00
#
_symmetry.space_group_name_H-M   'P 1'
#
loop_
_entity.id
_entity.type
_entity.pdbx_description
1 polymer ?
#
loop_
_entity_poly.entity_id
_entity_poly.type
_entity_poly.pdbx_seq_one_letter_code
_entity_poly.pdbx_strand_id
1 'polypeptide(L)'
;MSLIAGEEFQHILRVLNTNVDGKQKIMFALTSIKGVGRRFSNIVCKKADIDMNKRAGELSAEEMDRLMAVVHNPRQFKVPDWFLNRKKDYKDGRFSQPPRSSPTP
;
A
#
# COMPACT_ATOMS: atom_id res chain seq x y z
N MET A 1 -5.04 -11.35 22.07
CA MET A 1 -6.38 -11.32 21.46
C MET A 1 -7.14 -10.15 22.07
N SER A 2 -7.21 -9.02 21.39
CA SER A 2 -7.88 -7.81 21.90
C SER A 2 -9.39 -7.92 21.72
N LEU A 3 -10.13 -7.84 22.84
CA LEU A 3 -11.60 -7.79 22.91
C LEU A 3 -12.12 -6.35 22.77
N ILE A 4 -11.66 -5.65 21.74
CA ILE A 4 -12.20 -4.36 21.35
C ILE A 4 -12.35 -4.45 19.84
N ALA A 5 -13.55 -4.82 19.39
CA ALA A 5 -13.97 -4.41 18.07
C ALA A 5 -13.99 -2.88 18.12
N GLY A 6 -12.93 -2.24 17.61
CA GLY A 6 -12.93 -0.79 17.43
C GLY A 6 -14.18 -0.43 16.66
N GLU A 7 -14.91 0.58 17.13
CA GLU A 7 -16.29 0.89 16.71
C GLU A 7 -16.43 1.24 15.21
N GLU A 8 -15.32 1.29 14.45
CA GLU A 8 -15.31 1.54 13.01
C GLU A 8 -14.50 0.47 12.25
N PHE A 9 -15.05 -0.74 12.11
CA PHE A 9 -14.49 -1.74 11.20
C PHE A 9 -14.95 -1.49 9.76
N GLN A 10 -14.03 -1.13 8.87
CA GLN A 10 -14.33 -0.98 7.46
C GLN A 10 -14.23 -2.32 6.73
N HIS A 11 -15.38 -2.87 6.32
CA HIS A 11 -15.42 -4.15 5.58
C HIS A 11 -14.83 -4.06 4.17
N ILE A 12 -15.02 -2.92 3.49
CA ILE A 12 -14.55 -2.68 2.13
C ILE A 12 -13.87 -1.32 2.11
N LEU A 13 -12.58 -1.30 1.79
CA LEU A 13 -11.84 -0.06 1.59
C LEU A 13 -11.61 0.16 0.10
N ARG A 14 -11.88 1.37 -0.39
CA ARG A 14 -11.60 1.71 -1.79
C ARG A 14 -10.27 2.45 -1.87
N VAL A 15 -9.27 1.80 -2.46
CA VAL A 15 -7.88 2.28 -2.50
C VAL A 15 -7.39 2.25 -3.94
N LEU A 16 -6.91 3.37 -4.47
CA LEU A 16 -6.34 3.45 -5.83
C LEU A 16 -7.25 2.84 -6.93
N ASN A 17 -8.55 3.14 -6.87
CA ASN A 17 -9.59 2.58 -7.75
C ASN A 17 -9.81 1.05 -7.63
N THR A 18 -9.31 0.42 -6.57
CA THR A 18 -9.52 -1.01 -6.28
C THR A 18 -10.27 -1.20 -4.96
N ASN A 19 -11.09 -2.25 -4.91
CA ASN A 19 -11.79 -2.65 -3.69
C ASN A 19 -10.90 -3.61 -2.90
N VAL A 20 -10.54 -3.23 -1.69
CA VAL A 20 -9.70 -3.98 -0.76
C VAL A 20 -10.60 -4.57 0.33
N ASP A 21 -10.45 -5.86 0.62
CA ASP A 21 -11.18 -6.54 1.68
C ASP A 21 -10.57 -6.22 3.05
N GLY A 22 -11.37 -5.59 3.92
CA GLY A 22 -10.99 -5.22 5.27
C GLY A 22 -10.79 -6.41 6.22
N LYS A 23 -11.35 -7.58 5.88
CA LYS A 23 -11.18 -8.81 6.69
C LYS A 23 -9.77 -9.39 6.58
N GLN A 24 -9.07 -9.12 5.49
CA GLN A 24 -7.72 -9.63 5.29
C GLN A 24 -6.68 -8.85 6.10
N LYS A 25 -5.58 -9.51 6.46
CA LYS A 25 -4.41 -8.81 7.01
C LYS A 25 -3.89 -7.81 5.99
N ILE A 26 -3.41 -6.67 6.48
CA ILE A 26 -3.00 -5.54 5.63
C ILE A 26 -2.01 -5.95 4.53
N MET A 27 -1.07 -6.84 4.85
CA MET A 27 -0.06 -7.32 3.90
C MET A 27 -0.68 -7.96 2.65
N PHE A 28 -1.75 -8.73 2.82
CA PHE A 28 -2.45 -9.41 1.72
C PHE A 28 -3.48 -8.49 1.08
N ALA A 29 -4.16 -7.69 1.89
CA ALA A 29 -5.17 -6.74 1.43
C ALA A 29 -4.59 -5.78 0.37
N LEU A 30 -3.38 -5.26 0.60
CA LEU A 30 -2.68 -4.37 -0.33
C LEU A 30 -2.28 -5.02 -1.66
N THR A 31 -2.19 -6.36 -1.71
CA THR A 31 -1.84 -7.07 -2.96
C THR A 31 -2.96 -7.10 -3.99
N SER A 32 -4.17 -6.71 -3.60
CA SER A 32 -5.28 -6.48 -4.54
C SER A 32 -5.03 -5.30 -5.48
N ILE A 33 -4.18 -4.34 -5.07
CA ILE A 33 -3.75 -3.22 -5.89
C ILE A 33 -2.77 -3.73 -6.95
N LYS A 34 -3.16 -3.67 -8.22
CA LYS A 34 -2.31 -4.08 -9.34
C LYS A 34 -1.03 -3.24 -9.38
N GLY A 35 0.13 -3.90 -9.23
CA GLY A 35 1.44 -3.24 -9.11
C GLY A 35 2.04 -3.30 -7.71
N VAL A 36 1.25 -3.64 -6.68
CA VAL A 36 1.73 -3.90 -5.32
C VAL A 36 1.74 -5.40 -5.06
N GLY A 37 2.93 -5.99 -4.98
CA GLY A 37 3.10 -7.40 -4.62
C GLY A 37 3.34 -7.60 -3.12
N ARG A 38 3.36 -8.87 -2.66
CA ARG A 38 3.66 -9.22 -1.25
C ARG A 38 4.96 -8.60 -0.72
N ARG A 39 6.00 -8.61 -1.56
CA ARG A 39 7.32 -8.04 -1.23
C ARG A 39 7.23 -6.53 -1.02
N PHE A 40 6.53 -5.83 -1.90
CA PHE A 40 6.36 -4.37 -1.84
C PHE A 40 5.49 -3.97 -0.66
N SER A 41 4.35 -4.63 -0.49
CA SER A 41 3.43 -4.48 0.65
C SER A 41 4.15 -4.59 2.00
N ASN A 42 5.01 -5.60 2.18
CA ASN A 42 5.77 -5.78 3.43
C ASN A 42 6.69 -4.58 3.74
N ILE A 43 7.43 -4.08 2.74
CA ILE A 43 8.27 -2.89 2.94
C ILE A 43 7.40 -1.66 3.23
N VAL A 44 6.30 -1.48 2.51
CA VAL A 44 5.39 -0.36 2.71
C VAL A 44 4.85 -0.36 4.14
N CYS A 45 4.36 -1.49 4.66
CA CYS A 45 3.89 -1.60 6.05
C CYS A 45 5.01 -1.28 7.06
N LYS A 46 6.23 -1.79 6.83
CA LYS A 46 7.39 -1.49 7.68
C LYS A 46 7.83 -0.03 7.64
N LYS A 47 7.64 0.65 6.51
CA LYS A 47 8.01 2.07 6.34
C LYS A 47 6.92 3.02 6.82
N ALA A 48 5.66 2.59 6.77
CA ALA A 48 4.53 3.32 7.32
C ALA A 48 4.37 3.13 8.85
N ASP A 49 5.20 2.28 9.45
CA ASP A 49 5.18 1.94 10.88
C ASP A 49 3.83 1.33 11.33
N ILE A 50 3.27 0.47 10.48
CA ILE A 50 1.98 -0.21 10.70
C ILE A 50 2.26 -1.68 11.01
N ASP A 51 1.60 -2.18 12.06
CA ASP A 51 1.70 -3.60 12.43
C ASP A 51 1.10 -4.49 11.33
N MET A 52 1.91 -5.44 10.85
CA MET A 52 1.56 -6.40 9.81
C MET A 52 0.48 -7.40 10.24
N ASN A 53 0.24 -7.54 11.55
CA ASN A 53 -0.81 -8.41 12.07
C ASN A 53 -2.20 -7.76 12.10
N LYS A 54 -2.28 -6.43 11.98
CA LYS A 54 -3.56 -5.72 11.88
C LYS A 54 -4.32 -6.09 10.60
N ARG A 55 -5.65 -6.05 10.70
CA ARG A 55 -6.53 -6.19 9.54
C ARG A 55 -6.64 -4.87 8.81
N ALA A 56 -6.88 -4.91 7.50
CA ALA A 56 -7.06 -3.70 6.71
C ALA A 56 -8.27 -2.88 7.15
N GLY A 57 -9.32 -3.52 7.66
CA GLY A 57 -10.51 -2.85 8.19
C GLY A 57 -10.35 -2.22 9.57
N GLU A 58 -9.22 -2.46 10.25
CA GLU A 58 -8.90 -1.88 11.55
C GLU A 58 -8.01 -0.63 11.41
N LEU A 59 -7.69 -0.21 10.19
CA LEU A 59 -6.86 0.96 9.95
C LEU A 59 -7.63 2.25 10.14
N SER A 60 -7.00 3.20 10.83
CA SER A 60 -7.45 4.59 10.84
C SER A 60 -7.22 5.26 9.48
N ALA A 61 -7.99 6.31 9.20
CA ALA A 61 -7.80 7.11 7.98
C ALA A 61 -6.38 7.70 7.88
N GLU A 62 -5.77 8.09 9.00
CA GLU A 62 -4.40 8.62 9.04
C GLU A 62 -3.32 7.56 8.73
N GLU A 63 -3.47 6.34 9.24
CA GLU A 63 -2.59 5.21 8.88
C GLU A 63 -2.74 4.89 7.39
N MET A 64 -3.97 4.97 6.87
CA MET A 64 -4.26 4.71 5.47
C MET A 64 -3.61 5.75 4.53
N ASP A 65 -3.70 7.04 4.87
CA ASP A 65 -3.07 8.13 4.10
C ASP A 65 -1.54 8.03 4.11
N ARG A 66 -0.94 7.69 5.26
CA ARG A 66 0.50 7.42 5.35
C ARG A 66 0.90 6.27 4.43
N LEU A 67 0.11 5.20 4.40
CA LEU A 67 0.37 4.05 3.55
C LEU A 67 0.29 4.45 2.07
N MET A 68 -0.72 5.23 1.67
CA MET A 68 -0.85 5.75 0.32
C MET A 68 0.33 6.66 -0.07
N ALA A 69 0.80 7.52 0.84
CA ALA A 69 1.96 8.37 0.60
C ALA A 69 3.23 7.54 0.34
N VAL A 70 3.44 6.45 1.07
CA VAL A 70 4.58 5.52 0.87
C VAL A 70 4.47 4.80 -0.48
N VAL A 71 3.27 4.39 -0.88
CA VAL A 71 3.05 3.72 -2.18
C VAL A 71 3.29 4.68 -3.35
N HIS A 72 2.85 5.94 -3.23
CA HIS A 72 3.07 6.96 -4.26
C HIS A 72 4.54 7.39 -4.36
N ASN A 73 5.22 7.56 -3.23
CA ASN A 73 6.58 8.11 -3.17
C ASN A 73 7.58 7.18 -2.44
N PRO A 74 7.80 5.94 -2.90
CA PRO A 74 8.63 4.98 -2.19
C PRO A 74 10.09 5.44 -2.00
N ARG A 75 10.59 6.31 -2.89
CA ARG A 75 11.96 6.87 -2.82
C ARG A 75 12.17 7.74 -1.58
N GLN A 76 11.15 8.50 -1.17
CA GLN A 76 11.23 9.36 0.02
C GLN A 76 11.34 8.54 1.31
N PHE A 77 10.83 7.30 1.30
CA PHE A 77 10.86 6.38 2.44
C PHE A 77 12.07 5.43 2.44
N LYS A 78 13.15 5.81 1.74
CA LYS A 78 14.40 5.02 1.64
C LYS A 78 14.19 3.62 1.05
N VAL A 79 13.24 3.47 0.12
CA VAL A 79 13.10 2.23 -0.68
C VAL A 79 14.11 2.29 -1.82
N PRO A 80 14.98 1.27 -2.00
CA PRO A 80 16.00 1.30 -3.05
C PRO A 80 15.41 1.34 -4.46
N ASP A 81 16.07 2.05 -5.39
CA ASP A 81 15.61 2.17 -6.78
C ASP A 81 15.53 0.81 -7.51
N TRP A 82 16.40 -0.14 -7.15
CA TRP A 82 16.36 -1.51 -7.68
C TRP A 82 15.14 -2.32 -7.19
N PHE A 83 14.40 -1.82 -6.20
CA PHE A 83 13.20 -2.46 -5.67
C PHE A 83 11.92 -2.03 -6.38
N LEU A 84 11.98 -0.93 -7.15
CA LEU A 84 10.83 -0.36 -7.86
C LEU A 84 10.50 -1.15 -9.12
N ASN A 85 9.22 -1.22 -9.46
CA ASN A 85 8.71 -1.98 -10.60
C ASN A 85 9.07 -1.34 -11.95
N ARG A 86 9.04 0.00 -12.07
CA ARG A 86 9.45 0.71 -13.28
C ARG A 86 10.79 1.39 -13.02
N LYS A 87 11.85 0.83 -13.61
CA LYS A 87 13.21 1.34 -13.50
C LYS A 87 13.59 1.99 -14.82
N LYS A 88 14.09 3.23 -14.76
CA LYS A 88 14.60 3.97 -15.92
C LYS A 88 13.60 3.98 -17.08
N ASP A 89 12.46 4.65 -16.88
CA ASP A 89 11.48 4.83 -17.94
C ASP A 89 12.13 5.44 -19.20
N TYR A 90 11.80 4.94 -20.38
CA TYR A 90 12.38 5.39 -21.65
C TYR A 90 11.99 6.84 -21.97
N LYS A 91 10.80 7.29 -21.51
CA LYS A 91 10.31 8.65 -21.72
C LYS A 91 10.93 9.67 -20.75
N ASP A 92 10.92 9.36 -19.45
CA ASP A 92 11.27 10.34 -18.40
C ASP A 92 12.57 10.00 -17.64
N GLY A 93 13.17 8.83 -17.86
CA GLY A 93 14.33 8.34 -17.10
C GLY A 93 14.05 8.05 -15.62
N ARG A 94 12.82 8.29 -15.16
CA ARG A 94 12.42 8.19 -13.75
C ARG A 94 12.24 6.73 -13.32
N PHE A 95 12.55 6.48 -12.05
CA PHE A 95 12.25 5.24 -11.35
C PHE A 95 10.94 5.45 -10.59
N SER A 96 9.90 4.69 -10.94
CA SER A 96 8.57 4.82 -10.35
C SER A 96 7.98 3.47 -9.96
N GLN A 97 7.09 3.50 -8.99
CA GLN A 97 6.19 2.39 -8.69
C GLN A 97 4.80 2.76 -9.20
N PRO A 98 4.49 2.52 -10.49
CA PRO A 98 3.14 2.80 -10.98
C PRO A 98 2.17 1.74 -10.42
N PRO A 99 1.15 2.12 -9.63
CA PRO A 99 -0.05 1.31 -9.57
C PRO A 99 -0.66 1.30 -10.98
N ARG A 100 -1.07 0.13 -11.48
CA ARG A 100 -1.53 -0.03 -12.88
C ARG A 100 -2.78 0.79 -13.22
N SER A 101 -3.39 1.45 -12.24
CA SER A 101 -4.57 2.30 -12.39
C SER A 101 -4.26 3.76 -12.78
N SER A 102 -2.99 4.19 -12.81
CA SER A 102 -2.64 5.49 -13.38
C SER A 102 -2.68 5.42 -14.92
N PRO A 103 -3.39 6.32 -15.62
CA PRO A 103 -3.26 6.44 -17.07
C PRO A 103 -1.81 6.85 -17.34
N THR A 104 -1.01 5.91 -17.84
CA THR A 104 0.32 6.26 -18.36
C THR A 104 0.11 7.01 -19.67
N PRO A 105 0.66 8.23 -19.82
CA PRO A 105 0.72 8.91 -21.12
C PRO A 105 1.65 8.16 -22.10
#